data_AF-A0A0S4WGQ4-F1
#
_entry.id   AF-A0A0S4WGQ4-F1
#
_cell.length_a   1.000
_cell.length_b   1.000
_cell.length_c   1.000
_cell.angle_alpha   90.00
_cell.angle_beta   90.00
_cell.angle_gamma   90.00
#
_symmetry.space_group_name_H-M   'P 1'
#
loop_
_entity.id
_entity.type
_entity.pdbx_description
1 polymer ?
#
loop_
_entity_poly.entity_id
_entity_poly.type
_entity_poly.pdbx_seq_one_letter_code
_entity_poly.pdbx_strand_id
1 'polypeptide(L)'
;MTAATTFIDRLALPAGQSRRHWLPAGTIIVTLEGRLMLEPPLRWLAGDMVRLCHTVGAGHAHTLETSGWWSLHADASVGLHLRLVAPASSASRWPDGLVRAGRWLLAALQPRRISRG
;
A
#
# COMPACT_ATOMS: atom_id res chain seq x y z
N MET A 1 -8.36 20.88 -8.89
CA MET A 1 -7.13 20.36 -8.27
C MET A 1 -7.57 19.50 -7.10
N THR A 2 -7.53 18.19 -7.23
CA THR A 2 -7.95 17.28 -6.16
C THR A 2 -6.76 17.13 -5.21
N ALA A 3 -6.93 17.51 -3.94
CA ALA A 3 -5.88 17.40 -2.94
C ALA A 3 -5.52 15.92 -2.75
N ALA A 4 -4.28 15.58 -3.05
CA ALA A 4 -3.70 14.29 -2.73
C ALA A 4 -3.52 14.21 -1.20
N THR A 5 -4.50 13.64 -0.49
CA THR A 5 -4.36 13.40 0.94
C THR A 5 -3.29 12.34 1.13
N THR A 6 -2.12 12.75 1.62
CA THR A 6 -1.03 11.83 1.96
C THR A 6 -1.27 11.38 3.40
N PHE A 7 -1.54 10.10 3.60
CA PHE A 7 -1.68 9.56 4.95
C PHE A 7 -0.30 9.24 5.51
N ILE A 8 -0.05 9.71 6.73
CA ILE A 8 1.23 9.53 7.41
C ILE A 8 0.95 8.81 8.71
N ASP A 9 1.48 7.60 8.85
CA ASP A 9 1.41 6.82 10.08
C ASP A 9 2.79 6.73 10.75
N ARG A 10 2.81 6.67 12.08
CA ARG A 10 4.02 6.44 12.86
C ARG A 10 3.92 5.08 13.51
N LEU A 11 4.90 4.23 13.22
CA LEU A 11 4.96 2.88 13.76
C LEU A 11 6.20 2.75 14.64
N ALA A 12 5.98 2.33 15.89
CA ALA A 12 7.04 1.93 16.79
C ALA A 12 6.98 0.41 17.00
N LEU A 13 8.13 -0.23 16.94
CA LEU A 13 8.32 -1.67 17.12
C LEU A 13 9.41 -1.88 18.18
N PRO A 14 9.12 -2.59 19.29
CA PRO A 14 10.15 -2.91 20.28
C PRO A 14 11.27 -3.78 19.67
N ALA A 15 12.45 -3.77 20.29
CA ALA A 15 13.59 -4.56 19.83
C ALA A 15 13.22 -6.05 19.70
N GLY A 16 13.65 -6.67 18.60
CA GLY A 16 13.39 -8.07 18.26
C GLY A 16 11.94 -8.40 17.89
N GLN A 17 11.03 -7.43 17.90
CA GLN A 17 9.65 -7.69 17.48
C GLN A 17 9.47 -7.60 15.98
N SER A 18 8.47 -8.34 15.51
CA SER A 18 7.99 -8.30 14.13
C SER A 18 6.52 -7.95 14.09
N ARG A 19 6.11 -7.12 13.12
CA ARG A 19 4.70 -6.84 12.86
C ARG A 19 4.42 -6.92 11.37
N ARG A 20 3.31 -7.56 11.04
CA ARG A 20 2.79 -7.62 9.68
C ARG A 20 1.84 -6.46 9.44
N HIS A 21 2.02 -5.75 8.34
CA HIS A 21 1.20 -4.60 7.99
C HIS A 21 0.86 -4.63 6.50
N TRP A 22 -0.39 -4.27 6.17
CA TRP A 22 -0.80 -4.16 4.77
C TRP A 22 -0.36 -2.79 4.24
N LEU A 23 0.44 -2.79 3.18
CA LEU A 23 0.98 -1.58 2.59
C LEU A 23 0.69 -1.55 1.09
N PRO A 24 0.12 -0.45 0.55
CA PRO A 24 -0.05 -0.28 -0.88
C PRO A 24 1.30 -0.01 -1.58
N ALA A 25 1.39 -0.37 -2.86
CA ALA A 25 2.53 -0.03 -3.71
C ALA A 25 2.69 1.50 -3.79
N GLY A 26 3.93 1.99 -3.78
CA GLY A 26 4.26 3.41 -3.70
C GLY A 26 4.30 3.97 -2.28
N THR A 27 4.03 3.16 -1.24
CA THR A 27 4.25 3.61 0.14
C THR A 27 5.74 3.85 0.36
N ILE A 28 6.09 4.99 0.96
CA ILE A 28 7.45 5.28 1.38
C ILE A 28 7.57 4.96 2.87
N ILE A 29 8.47 4.05 3.20
CA ILE A 29 8.85 3.72 4.57
C ILE A 29 10.11 4.50 4.90
N VAL A 30 10.03 5.37 5.90
CA VAL A 30 11.19 6.12 6.40
C VAL A 30 11.59 5.54 7.75
N THR A 31 12.80 5.00 7.84
CA THR A 31 13.38 4.52 9.09
C THR A 31 13.98 5.70 9.84
N LEU A 32 13.34 6.11 10.93
CA LEU A 32 13.80 7.24 11.74
C LEU A 32 14.93 6.81 12.68
N GLU A 33 14.76 5.63 13.30
CA GLU A 33 15.70 5.10 14.28
C GLU A 33 15.69 3.57 14.26
N GLY A 34 16.84 2.96 14.56
CA GLY A 34 17.03 1.52 14.54
C GLY A 34 17.34 0.96 13.16
N ARG A 35 17.18 -0.37 13.03
CA ARG A 35 17.39 -1.11 11.79
C ARG A 35 16.17 -1.96 11.50
N LEU A 36 15.57 -1.74 10.34
CA LEU A 36 14.39 -2.44 9.85
C LEU A 36 14.83 -3.56 8.90
N MET A 37 14.38 -4.78 9.15
CA MET A 37 14.37 -5.82 8.13
C MET A 37 12.96 -5.91 7.53
N LEU A 38 12.88 -5.60 6.24
CA LEU A 38 11.70 -5.65 5.41
C LEU A 38 11.63 -7.00 4.71
N GLU A 39 10.56 -7.73 4.98
CA GLU A 39 10.21 -8.92 4.24
C GLU A 39 9.02 -8.64 3.31
N PRO A 40 9.21 -8.73 1.97
CA PRO A 40 8.14 -8.55 1.01
C PRO A 40 7.15 -9.72 1.06
N PRO A 41 5.93 -9.51 0.54
CA PRO A 41 5.03 -10.62 0.27
C PRO A 41 5.71 -11.63 -0.65
N LEU A 42 5.43 -12.91 -0.42
CA LEU A 42 5.90 -14.01 -1.25
C LEU A 42 5.49 -13.77 -2.70
N ARG A 43 6.46 -13.86 -3.61
CA ARG A 43 6.23 -13.71 -5.04
C ARG A 43 6.79 -14.89 -5.79
N TRP A 44 6.09 -15.26 -6.85
CA TRP A 44 6.57 -16.22 -7.84
C TRP A 44 7.37 -15.46 -8.89
N LEU A 45 8.63 -15.85 -9.07
CA LEU A 45 9.52 -15.29 -10.08
C LEU A 45 10.15 -16.45 -10.85
N ALA A 46 9.98 -16.48 -12.17
CA ALA A 46 10.55 -17.50 -13.05
C ALA A 46 10.25 -18.97 -12.65
N GLY A 47 9.08 -19.22 -12.03
CA GLY A 47 8.69 -20.55 -11.59
C GLY A 47 9.13 -20.91 -10.16
N ASP A 48 9.90 -20.04 -9.50
CA ASP A 48 10.35 -20.22 -8.13
C ASP A 48 9.65 -19.23 -7.17
N MET A 49 9.44 -19.67 -5.94
CA MET A 49 8.91 -18.83 -4.87
C MET A 49 10.07 -18.07 -4.22
N VAL A 50 10.16 -16.76 -4.46
CA VAL A 50 11.27 -15.91 -4.03
C VAL A 50 10.86 -15.01 -2.87
N ARG A 51 11.73 -14.93 -1.86
CA ARG A 51 11.63 -13.99 -0.74
C ARG A 51 12.93 -13.17 -0.68
N LEU A 52 12.86 -11.88 -0.99
CA LEU A 52 14.01 -10.98 -0.91
C LEU A 52 13.91 -10.13 0.34
N CYS A 53 14.66 -10.46 1.39
CA CYS A 53 14.72 -9.65 2.59
C CYS A 53 15.63 -8.44 2.35
N HIS A 54 15.17 -7.25 2.72
CA HIS A 54 15.95 -6.02 2.60
C HIS A 54 16.13 -5.39 3.98
N THR A 55 17.36 -5.01 4.31
CA THR A 55 17.65 -4.33 5.57
C THR A 55 17.85 -2.84 5.31
N VAL A 56 17.12 -2.01 6.03
CA VAL A 56 17.13 -0.55 5.91
C VAL A 56 17.48 0.04 7.27
N GLY A 57 18.58 0.78 7.34
CA GLY A 57 19.03 1.46 8.56
C GLY A 57 18.33 2.80 8.77
N ALA A 58 18.55 3.41 9.94
CA ALA A 58 18.10 4.77 10.25
C ALA A 58 18.55 5.78 9.18
N GLY A 59 17.72 6.80 8.95
CA GLY A 59 17.93 7.86 7.97
C GLY A 59 17.62 7.47 6.52
N HIS A 60 17.26 6.22 6.26
CA HIS A 60 16.94 5.76 4.90
C HIS A 60 15.42 5.74 4.66
N ALA A 61 15.05 6.10 3.45
CA ALA A 61 13.70 5.95 2.93
C ALA A 61 13.68 4.85 1.86
N HIS A 62 12.72 3.94 1.96
CA HIS A 62 12.51 2.87 1.00
C HIS A 62 11.10 2.94 0.44
N THR A 63 10.98 2.97 -0.89
CA THR A 63 9.68 2.98 -1.55
C THR A 63 9.28 1.55 -1.89
N LEU A 64 8.09 1.15 -1.47
CA LEU A 64 7.56 -0.17 -1.77
C LEU A 64 7.12 -0.24 -3.22
N GLU A 65 7.69 -1.16 -3.98
CA GLU A 65 7.29 -1.36 -5.38
C GLU A 65 5.99 -2.15 -5.51
N THR A 66 5.67 -2.97 -4.51
CA THR A 66 4.53 -3.89 -4.54
C THR A 66 3.59 -3.69 -3.36
N SER A 67 2.29 -3.84 -3.63
CA SER A 67 1.26 -3.85 -2.61
C SER A 67 1.18 -5.22 -1.97
N GLY A 68 1.03 -5.29 -0.65
CA GLY A 68 0.89 -6.58 0.02
C GLY A 68 0.96 -6.51 1.52
N TRP A 69 0.94 -7.69 2.14
CA TRP A 69 1.30 -7.86 3.54
C TRP A 69 2.81 -7.91 3.67
N TRP A 70 3.38 -6.83 4.18
CA TRP A 70 4.80 -6.73 4.48
C TRP A 70 5.05 -7.11 5.94
N SER A 71 6.10 -7.90 6.19
CA SER A 71 6.55 -8.18 7.56
C SER A 71 7.70 -7.24 7.90
N LEU A 72 7.51 -6.43 8.93
CA LEU A 72 8.47 -5.44 9.43
C LEU A 72 9.11 -5.99 10.69
N HIS A 73 10.41 -6.20 10.67
CA HIS A 73 11.16 -6.74 11.79
C HIS A 73 12.10 -5.68 12.34
N ALA A 74 11.99 -5.40 13.63
CA ALA A 74 12.99 -4.63 14.36
C ALA A 74 14.20 -5.52 14.63
N ASP A 75 15.39 -4.92 14.59
CA ASP A 75 16.61 -5.59 15.04
C ASP A 75 16.51 -6.00 16.52
N ALA A 76 17.24 -7.06 16.90
CA ALA A 76 17.20 -7.60 18.26
C ALA A 76 17.79 -6.64 19.31
N SER A 77 18.66 -5.71 18.90
CA SER A 77 19.40 -4.86 19.83
C SER A 77 18.73 -3.50 20.12
N VAL A 78 18.00 -2.94 19.16
CA VAL A 78 17.42 -1.58 19.26
C VAL A 78 16.00 -1.58 18.74
N GLY A 79 15.13 -0.83 19.44
CA GLY A 79 13.77 -0.57 18.98
C GLY A 79 13.75 0.16 17.62
N LEU A 80 12.64 0.03 16.91
CA LEU A 80 12.49 0.56 15.57
C LEU A 80 11.40 1.63 15.54
N HIS A 81 11.76 2.81 15.04
CA HIS A 81 10.83 3.90 14.79
C HIS A 81 10.73 4.18 13.30
N LEU A 82 9.53 4.00 12.76
CA LEU A 82 9.24 4.17 11.34
C LEU A 82 8.16 5.22 11.12
N ARG A 83 8.24 5.85 9.96
CA ARG A 83 7.16 6.66 9.40
C ARG A 83 6.72 6.03 8.08
N LEU A 84 5.44 5.68 8.00
CA LEU A 84 4.82 5.15 6.79
C LEU A 84 4.12 6.31 6.10
N VAL A 85 4.49 6.58 4.85
CA VAL A 85 3.86 7.61 4.03
C VAL A 85 3.14 6.91 2.90
N ALA A 86 1.82 6.83 3.01
CA ALA A 86 0.99 6.21 1.99
C ALA A 86 1.13 6.99 0.67
N PRO A 87 1.11 6.30 -0.47
CA PRO A 87 1.05 6.95 -1.76
C PRO A 87 -0.22 7.81 -1.79
N ALA A 88 -0.10 9.01 -2.34
CA ALA A 88 -1.27 9.80 -2.70
C ALA A 88 -2.18 8.92 -3.58
N SER A 89 -3.43 8.69 -3.16
CA SER A 89 -4.37 8.02 -4.05
C SER A 89 -4.62 8.96 -5.23
N SER A 90 -3.95 8.68 -6.35
CA SER A 90 -4.41 9.22 -7.61
C SER A 90 -5.71 8.49 -7.88
N ALA A 91 -6.83 9.06 -7.40
CA ALA A 91 -8.16 8.62 -7.81
C ALA A 91 -8.09 8.44 -9.31
N SER A 92 -8.26 7.20 -9.79
CA SER A 92 -8.17 6.87 -11.20
C SER A 92 -9.09 7.85 -11.92
N ARG A 93 -8.51 8.82 -12.62
CA ARG A 93 -9.29 9.78 -13.40
C ARG A 93 -9.72 9.01 -14.62
N TRP A 94 -10.80 8.23 -14.47
CA TRP A 94 -11.49 7.68 -15.62
C TRP A 94 -11.80 8.88 -16.52
N PRO A 95 -11.42 8.83 -17.81
CA PRO A 95 -11.84 9.84 -18.76
C PRO A 95 -13.35 10.06 -18.60
N ASP A 96 -13.79 11.31 -18.48
CA ASP A 96 -15.20 11.65 -18.22
C ASP A 96 -16.17 10.99 -19.21
N GLY A 97 -15.67 10.64 -20.41
CA GLY A 97 -16.37 9.87 -21.43
C GLY A 97 -16.74 8.45 -20.99
N LEU A 98 -15.83 7.72 -20.32
CA LEU A 98 -16.10 6.36 -19.85
C LEU A 98 -17.09 6.34 -18.69
N VAL A 99 -17.02 7.33 -17.79
CA VAL A 99 -18.00 7.48 -16.70
C VAL A 99 -19.39 7.80 -17.25
N ARG A 100 -19.49 8.59 -18.32
CA ARG A 100 -20.77 8.84 -19.01
C ARG A 100 -21.28 7.60 -19.73
N ALA A 101 -20.42 6.90 -20.49
CA ALA A 101 -20.80 5.70 -21.21
C ALA A 101 -21.29 4.58 -20.26
N GLY A 102 -20.58 4.36 -19.15
CA GLY A 102 -21.01 3.39 -18.13
C GLY A 102 -22.34 3.76 -17.49
N ARG A 103 -22.61 5.05 -17.25
CA ARG A 103 -23.90 5.52 -16.72
C ARG A 103 -25.05 5.28 -17.69
N TRP A 104 -24.83 5.52 -18.99
CA TRP A 104 -25.79 5.20 -20.04
C TRP A 104 -26.08 3.70 -20.12
N LEU A 105 -25.03 2.87 -20.07
CA LEU A 105 -25.17 1.41 -20.10
C LEU A 105 -25.97 0.91 -18.87
N LEU A 106 -25.65 1.40 -17.68
CA LEU A 106 -26.36 1.05 -16.45
C LEU A 106 -27.82 1.50 -16.50
N ALA A 107 -28.11 2.70 -17.04
CA ALA A 107 -29.48 3.18 -17.21
C ALA A 107 -30.27 2.34 -18.23
N ALA A 108 -29.62 1.85 -19.30
CA ALA A 108 -30.24 0.95 -20.28
C ALA A 108 -30.55 -0.43 -19.70
N LEU A 109 -29.75 -0.89 -18.73
CA LEU A 109 -29.92 -2.18 -18.04
C LEU A 109 -30.90 -2.10 -16.86
N GLN A 110 -31.34 -0.91 -16.45
CA GLN A 110 -32.36 -0.83 -15.40
C GLN A 110 -33.69 -1.35 -15.96
N PRO A 111 -34.27 -2.39 -15.33
CA PRO A 111 -35.55 -2.92 -15.77
C PRO A 111 -36.58 -1.80 -15.62
N ARG A 112 -37.20 -1.42 -16.74
CA ARG A 112 -38.37 -0.52 -16.72
C ARG A 112 -39.40 -1.16 -15.80
N ARG A 113 -39.58 -0.59 -14.60
CA ARG A 113 -40.70 -0.91 -13.74
C ARG A 113 -41.96 -0.51 -14.51
N ILE A 114 -42.59 -1.49 -15.17
CA ILE A 114 -43.92 -1.32 -15.73
C ILE A 114 -44.85 -1.26 -14.52
N SER A 115 -45.25 -0.05 -14.14
CA SER A 115 -46.38 0.16 -13.25
C SER A 115 -47.62 -0.40 -13.96
N ARG A 116 -48.04 -1.61 -13.59
CA ARG A 116 -49.38 -2.09 -13.91
C ARG A 116 -50.32 -1.48 -12.87
N GLY A 117 -51.08 -0.48 -13.30
CA GLY A 117 -52.37 -0.16 -12.70
C GLY A 117 -53.43 -1.16 -13.16
#